data_AF-E6W4B7-F1
#
_entry.id   AF-E6W4B7-F1
#
_cell.length_a   1.000
_cell.length_b   1.000
_cell.length_c   1.000
_cell.angle_alpha   90.00
_cell.angle_beta   90.00
_cell.angle_gamma   90.00
#
_symmetry.space_group_name_H-M   'P 1'
#
loop_
_entity.id
_entity.type
_entity.pdbx_description
1 polymer ?
#
loop_
_entity_poly.entity_id
_entity_poly.type
_entity_poly.pdbx_seq_one_letter_code
_entity_poly.pdbx_strand_id
1 'polypeptide(L)'
;MIKKLLFMLLFFFIPLVLGIALAQQAFDGSSFEAGRVAWNSEENPMGISCAGCHFEGYDVVSRGSFPRHNSLADQHMTLLESIEYCMRHHQHLDVPDNNDLYALFQHLSILQENYELNLFLRQRN
;
A
#
# COMPACT_ATOMS: atom_id res chain seq x y z
N MET A 1 14.81 15.89 45.71
CA MET A 1 14.07 16.44 44.55
C MET A 1 14.36 15.72 43.24
N ILE A 2 15.57 15.17 43.02
CA ILE A 2 15.98 14.48 41.79
C ILE A 2 15.08 13.28 41.40
N LYS A 3 14.57 12.49 42.37
CA LYS A 3 13.74 11.31 42.09
C LYS A 3 12.40 11.61 41.39
N LYS A 4 11.80 12.78 41.63
CA LYS A 4 10.51 13.16 41.00
C LYS A 4 10.71 13.59 39.54
N LEU A 5 11.83 14.22 39.23
CA LEU A 5 12.18 14.64 37.87
C LEU A 5 12.46 13.43 36.97
N LEU A 6 13.17 12.43 37.51
CA LEU A 6 13.47 11.18 36.79
C LEU A 6 12.21 10.38 36.45
N PHE A 7 11.23 10.35 37.37
CA PHE A 7 9.98 9.64 37.18
C PHE A 7 9.09 10.32 36.12
N MET A 8 9.04 11.65 36.08
CA MET A 8 8.28 12.38 35.05
C MET A 8 8.92 12.24 33.66
N LEU A 9 10.25 12.25 33.56
CA LEU A 9 10.97 12.02 32.29
C LEU A 9 10.66 10.63 31.71
N LEU A 10 10.66 9.59 32.55
CA LEU A 10 10.38 8.22 32.09
C LEU A 10 8.92 8.06 31.62
N PHE A 11 7.94 8.63 32.33
CA PHE A 11 6.53 8.47 31.98
C PHE A 11 6.08 9.28 30.76
N PHE A 12 6.71 10.41 30.47
CA PHE A 12 6.34 11.24 29.31
C PHE A 12 7.17 10.94 28.06
N PHE A 13 8.48 10.68 28.20
CA PHE A 13 9.34 10.54 27.03
C PHE A 13 9.39 9.12 26.49
N ILE A 14 9.23 8.08 27.33
CA ILE A 14 9.21 6.70 26.83
C ILE A 14 8.03 6.46 25.89
N PRO A 15 6.76 6.82 26.20
CA PRO A 15 5.65 6.61 25.27
C PRO A 15 5.78 7.42 23.99
N LEU A 16 6.35 8.63 24.07
CA LEU A 16 6.57 9.49 22.90
C LEU A 16 7.63 8.90 21.96
N VAL A 17 8.78 8.48 22.49
CA VAL A 17 9.85 7.87 21.69
C VAL A 17 9.42 6.51 21.13
N LEU A 18 8.69 5.71 21.92
CA LEU A 18 8.15 4.44 21.45
C LEU A 18 7.07 4.65 20.37
N GLY A 19 6.22 5.67 20.53
CA GLY A 19 5.24 6.06 19.52
C GLY A 19 5.88 6.50 18.21
N ILE A 20 6.95 7.30 18.27
CA ILE A 20 7.72 7.71 17.09
C ILE A 20 8.39 6.49 16.43
N ALA A 21 9.05 5.62 17.20
CA ALA A 21 9.72 4.44 16.66
C ALA A 21 8.75 3.46 15.97
N LEU A 22 7.57 3.23 16.56
CA LEU A 22 6.53 2.38 15.97
C LEU A 22 5.88 3.02 14.74
N ALA A 23 5.66 4.34 14.77
CA ALA A 23 5.19 5.07 13.59
C ALA A 23 6.21 5.01 12.45
N GLN A 24 7.50 5.09 12.78
CA GLN A 24 8.58 5.02 11.80
C GLN A 24 8.73 3.61 11.23
N GLN A 25 8.50 2.57 12.02
CA GLN A 25 8.45 1.17 11.53
C GLN A 25 7.20 0.89 10.67
N ALA A 26 6.07 1.57 10.93
CA ALA A 26 4.89 1.53 10.06
C ALA A 26 5.06 2.35 8.78
N PHE A 27 5.97 3.34 8.79
CA PHE A 27 6.35 4.16 7.63
C PHE A 27 7.60 3.65 6.90
N ASP A 28 8.28 2.64 7.45
CA ASP A 28 9.48 2.09 6.83
C ASP A 28 9.06 1.51 5.49
N GLY A 29 9.83 1.85 4.45
CA GLY A 29 9.62 1.39 3.08
C GLY A 29 9.61 -0.13 2.92
N SER A 30 9.72 -0.91 4.01
CA SER A 30 9.49 -2.36 4.06
C SER A 30 8.10 -2.75 3.57
N SER A 31 7.05 -2.01 3.92
CA SER A 31 5.68 -2.34 3.46
C SER A 31 5.48 -2.03 1.98
N PHE A 32 6.00 -0.88 1.53
CA PHE A 32 6.02 -0.52 0.11
C PHE A 32 6.83 -1.54 -0.71
N GLU A 33 8.01 -1.91 -0.21
CA GLU A 33 8.91 -2.84 -0.88
C GLU A 33 8.34 -4.26 -0.89
N ALA A 34 7.72 -4.72 0.20
CA ALA A 34 6.97 -5.97 0.22
C ALA A 34 5.84 -5.95 -0.82
N GLY A 35 5.12 -4.84 -0.92
CA GLY A 35 4.09 -4.63 -1.94
C GLY A 35 4.65 -4.66 -3.36
N ARG A 36 5.83 -4.05 -3.58
CA ARG A 36 6.55 -4.09 -4.85
C ARG A 36 6.99 -5.51 -5.20
N VAL A 37 7.48 -6.29 -4.23
CA VAL A 37 7.83 -7.70 -4.44
C VAL A 37 6.60 -8.51 -4.81
N ALA A 38 5.51 -8.39 -4.04
CA ALA A 38 4.24 -9.05 -4.33
C ALA A 38 3.68 -8.66 -5.71
N TRP A 39 3.79 -7.38 -6.09
CA TRP A 39 3.35 -6.86 -7.39
C TRP A 39 4.06 -7.56 -8.57
N ASN A 40 5.34 -7.89 -8.39
CA ASN A 40 6.17 -8.55 -9.41
C ASN A 40 6.19 -10.08 -9.28
N SER A 41 5.58 -10.66 -8.25
CA SER A 41 5.62 -12.09 -7.99
C SER A 41 4.71 -12.87 -8.94
N GLU A 42 5.23 -13.96 -9.50
CA GLU A 42 4.47 -14.96 -10.26
C GLU A 42 4.14 -16.19 -9.38
N GLU A 43 4.38 -16.11 -8.08
CA GLU A 43 4.10 -17.17 -7.10
C GLU A 43 2.59 -17.29 -6.83
N ASN A 44 1.85 -17.75 -7.83
CA ASN A 44 0.43 -18.10 -7.74
C ASN A 44 0.10 -19.23 -8.72
N PRO A 45 -1.06 -19.90 -8.58
CA PRO A 45 -1.45 -21.02 -9.44
C PRO A 45 -1.46 -20.72 -10.94
N MET A 46 -1.60 -19.45 -11.33
CA MET A 46 -1.65 -19.02 -12.71
C MET A 46 -0.28 -18.65 -13.29
N GLY A 47 0.76 -18.49 -12.45
CA GLY A 47 2.10 -18.10 -12.89
C GLY A 47 2.16 -16.70 -13.53
N ILE A 48 1.26 -15.79 -13.12
CA ILE A 48 1.19 -14.41 -13.67
C ILE A 48 1.37 -13.38 -12.54
N SER A 49 2.14 -12.32 -12.77
CA SER A 49 2.29 -11.24 -11.81
C SER A 49 1.28 -10.11 -12.04
N CYS A 50 1.05 -9.28 -11.02
CA CYS A 50 0.26 -8.05 -11.19
C CYS A 50 0.92 -7.15 -12.25
N ALA A 51 2.26 -7.03 -12.19
CA ALA A 51 3.06 -6.29 -13.16
C ALA A 51 2.90 -6.79 -14.59
N GLY A 52 2.74 -8.11 -14.79
CA GLY A 52 2.54 -8.71 -16.10
C GLY A 52 1.24 -8.27 -16.79
N CYS A 53 0.18 -7.99 -16.02
CA CYS A 53 -1.09 -7.50 -16.56
C CYS A 53 -1.22 -5.97 -16.56
N HIS A 54 -0.56 -5.30 -15.60
CA HIS A 54 -0.79 -3.90 -15.28
C HIS A 54 0.47 -3.02 -15.41
N PHE A 55 1.40 -3.33 -16.33
CA PHE A 55 2.51 -2.46 -16.76
C PHE A 55 3.05 -1.48 -15.68
N GLU A 56 3.77 -2.00 -14.68
CA GLU A 56 4.35 -1.24 -13.56
C GLU A 56 3.37 -0.41 -12.69
N GLY A 57 2.05 -0.62 -12.83
CA GLY A 57 0.99 0.03 -12.07
C GLY A 57 0.47 1.33 -12.67
N TYR A 58 1.10 1.84 -13.75
CA TYR A 58 0.72 3.11 -14.37
C TYR A 58 -0.70 3.09 -14.95
N ASP A 59 -1.14 1.96 -15.51
CA ASP A 59 -2.50 1.84 -16.04
C ASP A 59 -3.53 1.78 -14.90
N VAL A 60 -3.15 1.34 -13.70
CA VAL A 60 -4.03 1.32 -12.54
C VAL A 60 -4.25 2.74 -12.01
N VAL A 61 -3.17 3.50 -11.85
CA VAL A 61 -3.18 4.86 -11.25
C VAL A 61 -3.67 5.94 -12.22
N SER A 62 -3.42 5.78 -13.52
CA SER A 62 -3.87 6.75 -14.53
C SER A 62 -5.39 6.73 -14.79
N ARG A 63 -6.08 5.68 -14.36
CA ARG A 63 -7.55 5.54 -14.47
C ARG A 63 -8.33 6.39 -13.44
N GLY A 64 -7.64 7.17 -12.61
CA GLY A 64 -8.25 8.08 -11.63
C GLY A 64 -8.40 7.46 -10.24
N SER A 65 -9.04 8.21 -9.35
CA SER A 65 -9.14 7.89 -7.93
C SER A 65 -10.14 6.77 -7.64
N PHE A 66 -9.88 6.06 -6.54
CA PHE A 66 -10.81 5.11 -5.94
C PHE A 66 -11.66 5.80 -4.85
N PRO A 67 -12.87 5.29 -4.53
CA PRO A 67 -13.52 4.13 -5.14
C PRO A 67 -14.03 4.41 -6.56
N ARG A 68 -14.09 3.36 -7.40
CA ARG A 68 -14.54 3.47 -8.80
C ARG A 68 -15.40 2.29 -9.22
N HIS A 69 -16.23 2.48 -10.23
CA HIS A 69 -17.03 1.40 -10.81
C HIS A 69 -16.11 0.41 -11.56
N ASN A 70 -16.17 -0.85 -11.19
CA ASN A 70 -15.53 -1.97 -11.88
C ASN A 70 -16.59 -2.68 -12.73
N SER A 71 -16.44 -2.61 -14.05
CA SER A 71 -17.40 -3.20 -15.00
C SER A 71 -17.40 -4.73 -15.03
N LEU A 72 -16.32 -5.39 -14.60
CA LEU A 72 -16.27 -6.85 -14.53
C LEU A 72 -17.04 -7.38 -13.33
N ALA A 73 -17.06 -6.61 -12.23
CA ALA A 73 -17.77 -6.94 -11.00
C ALA A 73 -19.15 -6.25 -10.89
N ASP A 74 -19.48 -5.35 -11.81
CA ASP A 74 -20.69 -4.52 -11.84
C ASP A 74 -20.96 -3.78 -10.51
N GLN A 75 -19.92 -3.24 -9.88
CA GLN A 75 -20.02 -2.56 -8.58
C GLN A 75 -18.95 -1.47 -8.40
N HIS A 76 -19.20 -0.53 -7.50
CA HIS A 76 -18.17 0.42 -7.05
C HIS A 76 -17.26 -0.26 -6.04
N MET A 77 -15.95 -0.24 -6.33
CA MET A 77 -14.93 -0.91 -5.52
C MET A 77 -13.89 0.10 -5.09
N THR A 78 -13.43 -0.05 -3.86
CA THR A 78 -12.20 0.54 -3.34
C THR A 78 -10.98 -0.08 -4.04
N LEU A 79 -9.81 0.52 -3.84
CA LEU A 79 -8.55 -0.03 -4.33
C LEU A 79 -8.31 -1.43 -3.73
N LEU A 80 -8.54 -1.59 -2.43
CA LEU A 80 -8.34 -2.85 -1.72
C LEU A 80 -9.26 -3.95 -2.28
N GLU A 81 -10.56 -3.69 -2.42
CA GLU A 81 -11.50 -4.64 -3.01
C GLU A 81 -11.11 -5.00 -4.46
N SER A 82 -10.57 -4.05 -5.22
CA SER A 82 -10.11 -4.31 -6.59
C SER A 82 -8.89 -5.22 -6.64
N ILE A 83 -7.95 -5.09 -5.69
CA ILE A 83 -6.81 -6.00 -5.53
C ILE A 83 -7.31 -7.40 -5.17
N GLU A 84 -8.18 -7.50 -4.15
CA GLU A 84 -8.78 -8.77 -3.72
C GLU A 84 -9.50 -9.48 -4.87
N TYR A 85 -10.28 -8.73 -5.64
CA TYR A 85 -10.99 -9.25 -6.79
C TYR A 85 -10.04 -9.82 -7.84
N CYS A 86 -8.96 -9.11 -8.16
CA CYS A 86 -7.97 -9.59 -9.12
C CYS A 86 -7.29 -10.88 -8.63
N MET A 87 -6.82 -10.89 -7.38
CA MET A 87 -6.14 -12.06 -6.80
C MET A 87 -7.05 -13.29 -6.81
N ARG A 88 -8.33 -13.13 -6.45
CA ARG A 88 -9.29 -14.23 -6.40
C ARG A 88 -9.70 -14.71 -7.80
N HIS A 89 -10.05 -13.80 -8.70
CA HIS A 89 -10.70 -14.15 -9.97
C HIS A 89 -9.75 -14.29 -11.15
N HIS A 90 -8.54 -13.74 -11.06
CA HIS A 90 -7.54 -13.81 -12.15
C HIS A 90 -6.29 -14.59 -11.77
N GLN A 91 -5.90 -14.63 -10.49
CA GLN A 91 -4.74 -15.40 -10.02
C GLN A 91 -5.12 -16.69 -9.26
N HIS A 92 -6.41 -16.89 -8.96
CA HIS A 92 -6.92 -18.03 -8.20
C HIS A 92 -6.22 -18.23 -6.85
N LEU A 93 -5.88 -17.11 -6.19
CA LEU A 93 -5.38 -17.15 -4.82
C LEU A 93 -6.57 -17.26 -3.86
N ASP A 94 -6.53 -18.28 -3.01
CA ASP A 94 -7.40 -18.35 -1.84
C ASP A 94 -7.09 -17.16 -0.93
N VAL A 95 -8.15 -16.60 -0.32
CA VAL A 95 -8.18 -15.41 0.57
C VAL A 95 -6.77 -14.87 0.89
N PRO A 96 -6.34 -13.78 0.23
CA PRO A 96 -4.98 -13.30 0.40
C PRO A 96 -4.69 -12.96 1.86
N ASP A 97 -3.44 -13.16 2.31
CA ASP A 97 -3.03 -12.65 3.62
C ASP A 97 -3.28 -11.13 3.66
N ASN A 98 -3.92 -10.65 4.73
CA ASN A 98 -4.18 -9.24 4.95
C ASN A 98 -2.88 -8.42 4.88
N ASN A 99 -1.73 -8.99 5.25
CA ASN A 99 -0.44 -8.34 5.15
C ASN A 99 -0.03 -8.10 3.68
N ASP A 100 -0.19 -9.10 2.81
CA ASP A 100 0.15 -8.99 1.38
C ASP A 100 -0.79 -8.02 0.67
N LEU A 101 -2.08 -8.09 1.00
CA LEU A 101 -3.10 -7.15 0.54
C LEU A 101 -2.76 -5.71 0.91
N TYR A 102 -2.40 -5.49 2.17
CA TYR A 102 -2.04 -4.17 2.66
C TYR A 102 -0.73 -3.66 2.03
N ALA A 103 0.26 -4.55 1.84
CA ALA A 103 1.50 -4.21 1.18
C ALA A 103 1.26 -3.78 -0.29
N LEU A 104 0.46 -4.53 -1.05
CA LEU A 104 0.05 -4.17 -2.41
C LEU A 104 -0.73 -2.84 -2.45
N PHE A 105 -1.65 -2.63 -1.50
CA PHE A 105 -2.37 -1.37 -1.36
C PHE A 105 -1.42 -0.19 -1.14
N GLN A 106 -0.43 -0.34 -0.24
CA GLN A 106 0.57 0.70 0.02
C GLN A 106 1.44 0.98 -1.21
N HIS A 107 1.86 -0.07 -1.92
CA HIS A 107 2.61 0.06 -3.17
C HIS A 107 1.86 0.92 -4.20
N LEU A 108 0.59 0.59 -4.46
CA LEU A 108 -0.23 1.30 -5.44
C LEU A 108 -0.59 2.73 -4.99
N SER A 109 -0.79 2.96 -3.69
CA SER A 109 -1.06 4.28 -3.15
C SER A 109 0.13 5.23 -3.36
N ILE A 110 1.36 4.75 -3.10
CA ILE A 110 2.58 5.54 -3.35
C ILE A 110 2.79 5.79 -4.85
N LEU A 111 2.47 4.82 -5.71
CA LEU A 111 2.51 5.04 -7.16
C LEU A 111 1.51 6.11 -7.62
N GLN A 112 0.31 6.13 -7.04
CA GLN A 112 -0.71 7.15 -7.31
C GLN A 112 -0.20 8.56 -6.93
N GLU A 113 0.32 8.71 -5.71
CA GLU A 113 0.86 10.00 -5.24
C GLU A 113 1.99 10.50 -6.14
N ASN A 114 2.90 9.61 -6.53
CA ASN A 114 3.99 9.94 -7.45
C ASN A 114 3.46 10.34 -8.83
N TYR A 115 2.43 9.67 -9.35
CA TYR A 115 1.81 10.02 -10.62
C TYR A 115 1.16 11.41 -10.57
N GLU A 116 0.38 11.70 -9.53
CA GLU A 116 -0.27 12.99 -9.33
C GLU A 116 0.73 14.13 -9.17
N LEU A 117 1.80 13.91 -8.41
CA LEU A 117 2.90 14.86 -8.27
C LEU A 117 3.54 15.17 -9.63
N ASN A 118 3.81 14.14 -10.45
CA ASN A 118 4.38 14.32 -11.78
C ASN A 118 3.46 15.11 -12.71
N LEU A 119 2.14 14.85 -12.69
CA LEU A 119 1.18 15.64 -13.45
C LEU A 119 1.18 17.11 -13.05
N PHE A 120 1.16 17.36 -11.74
CA PHE A 120 1.20 18.71 -11.19
C PHE A 120 2.48 19.47 -11.59
N LEU A 121 3.64 18.82 -11.52
CA LEU A 121 4.91 19.42 -11.92
C LEU A 121 4.95 19.75 -13.41
N ARG A 122 4.38 18.90 -14.27
CA ARG A 122 4.29 19.15 -15.73
C ARG A 122 3.41 20.34 -16.08
N GLN A 123 2.35 20.61 -15.31
CA GLN A 123 1.45 21.73 -15.56
C GLN A 123 2.05 23.10 -15.18
N ARG A 124 3.14 23.11 -14.40
CA ARG A 124 3.82 24.33 -13.93
C ARG A 124 4.99 24.78 -14.81
N ASN A 125 5.44 23.92 -15.73
CA ASN A 125 6.51 24.19 -16.69
C ASN A 125 5.93 24.46 -18.07
#